data_AF-A0A9W6X0V8-F1
#
_entry.id   AF-A0A9W6X0V8-F1
#
_cell.length_a   1.000
_cell.length_b   1.000
_cell.length_c   1.000
_cell.angle_alpha   90.00
_cell.angle_beta   90.00
_cell.angle_gamma   90.00
#
_symmetry.space_group_name_H-M   'P 1'
#
loop_
_entity.id
_entity.type
_entity.pdbx_description
1 polymer ?
#
loop_
_entity_poly.entity_id
_entity_poly.type
_entity_poly.pdbx_seq_one_letter_code
_entity_poly.pdbx_strand_id
1 'polypeptide(L)'
;MVFDALQFYFMNMEIATTELGENLTVREDLNDLNSGTTNPMLHHRLVTVLSNGPLVEKNAIKFFEYYEEDEEGNGPYGIIAAAPVENDELYPYFPGQRLRKDVSGAMKVSSFKEAITTWWRRTGDRTRG
;
A
#
# COMPACT_ATOMS: atom_id res chain seq x y z
N MET A 1 2.16 -12.93 -4.59
CA MET A 1 0.74 -12.70 -4.22
C MET A 1 0.40 -11.21 -4.41
N VAL A 2 -0.88 -10.80 -4.41
CA VAL A 2 -1.26 -9.37 -4.62
C VAL A 2 -0.60 -8.46 -3.57
N PHE A 3 -0.45 -8.99 -2.35
CA PHE A 3 0.25 -8.33 -1.26
C PHE A 3 1.71 -7.98 -1.61
N ASP A 4 2.51 -8.93 -2.10
CA ASP A 4 3.90 -8.67 -2.52
C ASP A 4 3.98 -7.60 -3.62
N ALA A 5 3.05 -7.63 -4.58
CA ALA A 5 3.01 -6.65 -5.66
C ALA A 5 2.73 -5.23 -5.13
N LEU A 6 1.87 -5.11 -4.11
CA LEU A 6 1.63 -3.85 -3.43
C LEU A 6 2.84 -3.40 -2.61
N GLN A 7 3.48 -4.31 -1.88
CA GLN A 7 4.71 -4.00 -1.14
C GLN A 7 5.79 -3.50 -2.09
N PHE A 8 5.97 -4.16 -3.25
CA PHE A 8 6.88 -3.72 -4.30
C PHE A 8 6.50 -2.35 -4.87
N TYR A 9 5.22 -2.10 -5.13
CA TYR A 9 4.73 -0.78 -5.55
C TYR A 9 5.07 0.31 -4.53
N PHE A 10 4.85 0.05 -3.23
CA PHE A 10 5.14 1.01 -2.18
C PHE A 10 6.65 1.25 -2.00
N MET A 11 7.47 0.23 -2.22
CA MET A 11 8.93 0.33 -2.22
C MET A 11 9.49 1.17 -3.36
N ASN A 12 8.79 1.21 -4.49
CA ASN A 12 9.20 1.95 -5.69
C ASN A 12 8.21 3.07 -6.01
N MET A 13 7.58 3.66 -4.99
CA MET A 13 6.50 4.63 -5.18
C MET A 13 6.99 5.88 -5.92
N GLU A 14 8.27 6.28 -5.79
CA GLU A 14 8.84 7.39 -6.53
C GLU A 14 8.84 7.15 -8.05
N ILE A 15 9.23 5.94 -8.47
CA ILE A 15 9.22 5.52 -9.88
C ILE A 15 7.77 5.45 -10.34
N ALA A 16 6.92 4.70 -9.60
CA ALA A 16 5.54 4.51 -10.00
C ALA A 16 4.78 5.85 -10.11
N THR A 17 4.96 6.78 -9.16
CA THR A 17 4.31 8.09 -9.21
C THR A 17 4.80 8.93 -10.38
N THR A 18 6.09 8.83 -10.72
CA THR A 18 6.67 9.52 -11.87
C THR A 18 6.17 8.92 -13.19
N GLU A 19 6.04 7.61 -13.31
CA GLU A 19 5.55 6.93 -14.52
C GLU A 19 4.06 7.14 -14.76
N LEU A 20 3.27 7.20 -13.69
CA LEU A 20 1.81 7.40 -13.76
C LEU A 20 1.41 8.86 -14.02
N GLY A 21 2.34 9.82 -13.90
CA GLY A 21 2.04 11.25 -13.97
C GLY A 21 3.00 12.02 -14.87
N GLU A 22 2.77 13.34 -14.93
CA GLU A 22 3.64 14.27 -15.68
C GLU A 22 4.74 14.88 -14.79
N ASN A 23 4.73 14.58 -13.50
CA ASN A 23 5.58 15.21 -12.50
C ASN A 23 6.70 14.27 -12.05
N LEU A 24 7.91 14.80 -11.92
CA LEU A 24 9.06 14.05 -11.43
C LEU A 24 8.98 13.89 -9.92
N THR A 25 9.07 12.65 -9.42
CA THR A 25 9.17 12.34 -8.00
C THR A 25 10.52 11.73 -7.67
N VAL A 26 11.17 12.25 -6.64
CA VAL A 26 12.47 11.80 -6.13
C VAL A 26 12.30 11.32 -4.69
N ARG A 27 13.10 10.32 -4.30
CA ARG A 27 13.19 9.81 -2.93
C ARG A 27 14.38 10.43 -2.20
N GLU A 28 14.16 10.89 -0.97
CA GLU A 28 15.19 11.54 -0.13
C GLU A 28 15.52 10.74 1.16
N ASP A 29 14.85 9.61 1.41
CA ASP A 29 15.17 8.70 2.52
C ASP A 29 16.20 7.61 2.14
N LEU A 30 16.87 7.08 3.16
CA LEU A 30 17.63 5.83 3.07
C LEU A 30 16.63 4.67 3.24
N ASN A 31 16.18 4.14 2.12
CA ASN A 31 15.13 3.12 2.05
C ASN A 31 15.64 1.73 2.46
N ASP A 32 15.65 1.45 3.75
CA ASP A 32 15.83 0.09 4.26
C ASP A 32 14.47 -0.42 4.74
N LEU A 33 13.77 -1.15 3.86
CA LEU A 33 12.69 -2.04 4.30
C LEU A 33 13.35 -2.98 5.31
N ASN A 34 13.08 -2.78 6.60
CA ASN A 34 13.72 -3.57 7.63
C ASN A 34 13.06 -4.96 7.67
N SER A 35 13.24 -5.74 6.61
CA SER A 35 12.60 -7.04 6.39
C SER A 35 13.10 -8.11 7.34
N GLY A 36 14.11 -7.80 8.17
CA GLY A 36 14.62 -8.67 9.23
C GLY A 36 13.91 -8.49 10.58
N THR A 37 12.98 -7.54 10.71
CA THR A 37 12.23 -7.32 11.95
C THR A 37 10.83 -7.92 11.89
N THR A 38 10.28 -8.24 13.05
CA THR A 38 8.94 -8.84 13.21
C THR A 38 7.82 -8.01 12.57
N ASN A 39 8.05 -6.72 12.33
CA ASN A 39 7.09 -5.78 11.74
C ASN A 39 7.79 -4.94 10.65
N PRO A 40 7.76 -5.36 9.38
CA PRO A 40 8.38 -4.61 8.31
C PRO A 40 7.73 -3.23 8.18
N MET A 41 8.56 -2.20 8.38
CA MET A 41 8.18 -0.79 8.28
C MET A 41 8.93 -0.16 7.11
N LEU A 42 8.25 0.73 6.40
CA LEU A 42 8.83 1.56 5.34
C LEU A 42 8.62 3.03 5.68
N HIS A 43 9.71 3.75 5.87
CA HIS A 43 9.70 5.20 5.82
C HIS A 43 9.82 5.63 4.36
N HIS A 44 8.98 6.56 3.90
CA HIS A 44 9.15 7.15 2.58
C HIS A 44 9.04 8.67 2.67
N ARG A 45 10.12 9.32 2.23
CA ARG A 45 10.26 10.76 2.06
C ARG A 45 10.40 11.02 0.58
N LEU A 46 9.28 11.41 -0.03
CA LEU A 46 9.18 11.68 -1.46
C LEU A 46 8.99 13.16 -1.72
N VAL A 47 9.69 13.67 -2.73
CA VAL A 47 9.55 15.06 -3.21
C VAL A 47 9.12 15.02 -4.67
N THR A 48 7.97 15.59 -4.96
CA THR A 48 7.45 15.73 -6.31
C THR A 48 7.64 17.16 -6.80
N VAL A 49 8.27 17.32 -7.95
CA VAL A 49 8.37 18.58 -8.68
C VAL A 49 7.15 18.70 -9.57
N LEU A 50 6.24 19.62 -9.24
CA LEU A 50 5.09 19.87 -10.08
C LEU A 50 5.51 20.68 -11.32
N SER A 51 4.87 20.40 -12.46
CA SER A 51 5.12 21.11 -13.72
C SER A 51 4.94 22.64 -13.64
N ASN A 52 4.15 23.13 -12.68
CA ASN A 52 3.93 24.54 -12.40
C ASN A 52 4.95 25.17 -11.43
N GLY A 53 5.95 24.41 -10.96
CA GLY A 53 7.09 24.90 -10.17
C GLY A 53 7.15 24.50 -8.68
N PRO A 54 6.04 24.45 -7.92
CA PRO A 54 6.07 24.06 -6.52
C PRO A 54 6.64 22.66 -6.29
N LEU A 55 7.41 22.53 -5.22
CA LEU A 55 7.83 21.25 -4.67
C LEU A 55 6.80 20.76 -3.66
N VAL A 56 6.37 19.50 -3.80
CA VAL A 56 5.47 18.84 -2.85
C VAL A 56 6.25 17.76 -2.12
N GLU A 57 6.28 17.83 -0.79
CA GLU A 57 6.90 16.82 0.06
C GLU A 57 5.83 15.92 0.68
N LYS A 58 6.09 14.61 0.62
CA LYS A 58 5.34 13.58 1.32
C LYS A 58 6.31 12.84 2.25
N ASN A 59 6.04 12.91 3.55
CA ASN A 59 6.82 12.22 4.57
C ASN A 59 5.86 11.32 5.37
N ALA A 60 5.99 10.00 5.23
CA ALA A 60 5.07 9.06 5.86
C ALA A 60 5.71 7.70 6.15
N ILE A 61 5.18 7.04 7.17
CA ILE A 61 5.54 5.67 7.56
C ILE A 61 4.45 4.71 7.07
N LYS A 62 4.86 3.53 6.65
CA LYS A 62 3.99 2.44 6.23
C LYS A 62 4.33 1.17 6.98
N PHE A 63 3.29 0.43 7.35
CA PHE A 63 3.39 -0.88 7.99
C PHE A 63 2.75 -1.92 7.08
N PHE A 64 3.37 -3.10 7.04
CA PHE A 64 2.94 -4.23 6.24
C PHE A 64 2.81 -5.44 7.15
N GLU A 65 1.68 -6.11 7.09
CA GLU A 65 1.47 -7.36 7.82
C GLU A 65 0.70 -8.34 6.94
N TYR A 66 1.15 -9.58 6.92
CA TYR A 66 0.54 -10.64 6.13
C TYR A 66 0.22 -11.83 7.03
N TYR A 67 -0.97 -12.38 6.82
CA TYR A 67 -1.51 -13.50 7.57
C TYR A 67 -1.85 -14.62 6.59
N GLU A 68 -1.42 -15.83 6.90
CA GLU A 68 -1.70 -17.02 6.07
C GLU A 68 -3.18 -17.46 6.15
N GLU A 69 -3.86 -17.15 7.26
CA GLU A 69 -5.25 -17.49 7.51
C GLU A 69 -5.88 -16.46 8.46
N ASP A 70 -7.17 -16.15 8.28
CA ASP A 70 -7.93 -15.34 9.24
C ASP A 70 -8.60 -16.22 10.32
N GLU A 71 -9.14 -15.59 11.37
CA GLU A 71 -9.76 -16.30 12.49
C GLU A 71 -10.96 -17.15 12.05
N GLU A 72 -11.59 -16.78 10.93
CA GLU A 72 -12.75 -17.48 10.37
C GLU A 72 -12.41 -18.51 9.26
N GLY A 73 -11.14 -18.69 8.90
CA GLY A 73 -10.69 -19.65 7.88
C GLY A 73 -11.00 -19.26 6.43
N ASN A 74 -11.23 -17.99 6.12
CA ASN A 74 -11.44 -17.47 4.76
C ASN A 74 -10.14 -17.41 3.94
N GLY A 75 -9.01 -17.77 4.53
CA GLY A 75 -7.70 -17.85 3.88
C GLY A 75 -6.85 -16.59 4.05
N PRO A 76 -5.76 -16.46 3.27
CA PRO A 76 -4.75 -15.45 3.53
C PRO A 76 -5.22 -14.03 3.22
N TYR A 77 -4.70 -13.08 3.99
CA TYR A 77 -4.91 -11.66 3.79
C TYR A 77 -3.70 -10.85 4.24
N GLY A 78 -3.58 -9.65 3.71
CA GLY A 78 -2.58 -8.69 4.14
C GLY A 78 -3.21 -7.35 4.53
N ILE A 79 -2.57 -6.66 5.46
CA ILE A 79 -2.90 -5.32 5.91
C ILE A 79 -1.75 -4.39 5.57
N ILE A 80 -2.09 -3.22 5.02
CA ILE A 80 -1.16 -2.13 4.79
C ILE A 80 -1.73 -0.90 5.46
N ALA A 81 -0.98 -0.30 6.39
CA ALA A 81 -1.35 0.95 7.06
C ALA A 81 -0.31 2.04 6.76
N ALA A 82 -0.75 3.29 6.65
CA ALA A 82 0.10 4.43 6.40
C ALA A 82 -0.34 5.65 7.21
N ALA A 83 0.63 6.40 7.72
CA ALA A 83 0.41 7.65 8.42
C ALA A 83 1.53 8.66 8.10
N PRO A 84 1.22 9.96 8.06
CA PRO A 84 2.21 11.01 7.90
C PRO A 84 3.11 11.12 9.13
N VAL A 85 4.36 11.56 8.92
CA VAL A 85 5.28 11.89 10.00
C VAL A 85 5.08 13.36 10.38
N GLU A 86 4.56 13.62 11.58
CA GLU A 86 4.32 14.99 12.04
C GLU A 86 5.61 15.73 12.35
N ASN A 87 6.50 15.10 13.13
CA ASN A 87 7.80 15.62 13.54
C ASN A 87 8.92 14.67 13.09
N ASP A 88 9.90 15.22 12.38
CA ASP A 88 11.06 14.51 11.85
C ASP A 88 12.31 15.32 12.18
N GLU A 89 13.09 14.85 13.14
CA GLU A 89 14.32 15.52 13.58
C GLU A 89 15.45 15.40 12.56
N LEU A 90 15.43 14.34 11.74
CA LEU A 90 16.45 14.10 10.72
C LEU A 90 16.18 14.96 9.48
N TYR A 91 14.91 15.14 9.14
CA TYR A 91 14.48 15.96 8.00
C TYR A 91 13.28 16.85 8.35
N PRO A 92 13.50 17.97 9.06
CA PRO A 92 12.42 18.86 9.48
C PRO A 92 11.68 19.46 8.28
N TYR A 93 10.36 19.62 8.43
CA TYR A 93 9.54 20.21 7.39
C TYR A 93 9.73 21.74 7.28
N PHE A 94 10.00 22.23 6.06
CA PHE A 94 10.18 23.66 5.76
C PHE A 94 9.05 24.19 4.85
N PRO A 95 7.99 24.81 5.41
CA PRO A 95 6.84 25.27 4.63
C PRO A 95 7.16 26.38 3.63
N GLY A 96 8.25 27.13 3.83
CA GLY A 96 8.72 28.14 2.89
C GLY A 96 9.36 27.57 1.61
N GLN A 97 9.71 26.28 1.59
CA GLN A 97 10.35 25.63 0.45
C GLN A 97 9.44 24.63 -0.26
N ARG A 98 8.57 23.94 0.50
CA ARG A 98 7.79 22.80 0.00
C ARG A 98 6.39 22.80 0.56
N LEU A 99 5.41 22.44 -0.28
CA LEU A 99 4.06 22.14 0.15
C LEU A 99 4.03 20.73 0.76
N ARG A 100 3.44 20.59 1.95
CA ARG A 100 3.27 19.29 2.60
C ARG A 100 2.05 18.55 2.05
N LYS A 101 2.21 17.26 1.77
CA LYS A 101 1.14 16.35 1.38
C LYS A 101 1.08 15.18 2.36
N ASP A 102 0.10 15.24 3.26
CA ASP A 102 -0.18 14.18 4.23
C ASP A 102 -1.27 13.22 3.72
N VAL A 103 -1.02 11.92 3.87
CA VAL A 103 -1.99 10.88 3.54
C VAL A 103 -1.95 9.81 4.62
N SER A 104 -3.10 9.57 5.25
CA SER A 104 -3.32 8.48 6.18
C SER A 104 -4.31 7.49 5.60
N GLY A 105 -4.16 6.20 5.91
CA GLY A 105 -5.13 5.19 5.52
C GLY A 105 -4.66 3.78 5.82
N ALA A 106 -5.61 2.84 5.75
CA ALA A 106 -5.33 1.41 5.85
C ALA A 106 -6.08 0.65 4.76
N MET A 107 -5.52 -0.47 4.33
CA MET A 107 -6.08 -1.33 3.29
C MET A 107 -5.92 -2.80 3.70
N LYS A 108 -7.02 -3.56 3.63
CA LYS A 108 -7.02 -5.03 3.70
C LYS A 108 -7.06 -5.60 2.28
N VAL A 109 -6.22 -6.57 1.99
CA VAL A 109 -6.16 -7.28 0.72
C VAL A 109 -6.32 -8.75 0.99
N SER A 110 -7.36 -9.37 0.45
CA SER A 110 -7.63 -10.80 0.61
C SER A 110 -8.05 -11.42 -0.71
N SER A 111 -7.87 -12.73 -0.83
CA SER A 111 -8.45 -13.46 -1.97
C SER A 111 -9.97 -13.53 -1.85
N PHE A 112 -10.69 -13.38 -2.95
CA PHE A 112 -12.12 -13.64 -3.00
C PHE A 112 -12.34 -14.98 -3.72
N LYS A 113 -12.96 -15.94 -3.04
CA LYS A 113 -13.44 -17.17 -3.66
C LYS A 113 -14.91 -16.97 -4.02
N GLU A 114 -15.21 -16.87 -5.30
CA GLU A 114 -16.59 -16.81 -5.77
C GLU A 114 -17.30 -18.12 -5.40
N ALA A 115 -18.37 -18.04 -4.61
CA ALA A 115 -19.19 -19.20 -4.30
C ALA A 115 -19.96 -19.59 -5.57
N ILE A 116 -19.43 -20.56 -6.33
CA ILE A 116 -20.18 -21.19 -7.43
C ILE A 116 -21.43 -21.82 -6.80
N THR A 117 -22.54 -21.09 -6.86
CA THR A 117 -23.81 -21.54 -6.30
C THR A 117 -24.32 -22.64 -7.22
N THR A 118 -24.10 -23.89 -6.81
CA THR A 118 -24.39 -25.06 -7.64
C THR A 118 -25.89 -25.35 -7.63
N TRP A 119 -26.69 -24.49 -8.25
CA TRP A 119 -28.13 -24.71 -8.44
C TRP A 119 -28.43 -25.90 -9.38
N TRP A 120 -27.46 -26.34 -10.18
CA TRP A 120 -27.62 -27.40 -11.17
C TRP A 120 -27.66 -28.83 -10.62
N ARG A 121 -27.29 -29.09 -9.35
CA ARG A 121 -27.36 -30.44 -8.77
C ARG A 121 -28.76 -30.83 -8.24
N ARG A 122 -29.71 -29.89 -8.12
CA ARG A 122 -31.00 -30.17 -7.45
C ARG A 122 -32.17 -30.44 -8.39
N THR A 123 -32.04 -30.11 -9.67
CA THR A 123 -33.13 -30.23 -10.67
C THR A 123 -33.07 -31.50 -11.52
N GLY A 124 -32.00 -32.31 -11.42
CA GLY A 124 -31.83 -33.53 -12.21
C GLY A 124 -32.53 -34.79 -11.67
N ASP A 125 -33.06 -34.78 -10.44
CA ASP A 125 -33.53 -35.99 -9.75
C ASP A 125 -35.06 -36.09 -9.60
N ARG A 126 -35.81 -35.34 -10.41
CA ARG A 126 -37.29 -35.30 -10.34
C ARG A 126 -38.04 -35.74 -11.61
N THR A 127 -37.38 -36.42 -12.54
CA THR A 127 -38.01 -36.88 -13.80
C THR A 127 -37.88 -38.38 -14.07
N ARG A 128 -37.69 -39.20 -13.02
CA ARG A 128 -37.93 -40.66 -13.10
C ARG A 128 -39.01 -41.07 -12.11
N GLY A 129 -40.26 -40.91 -12.53
CA GLY A 129 -41.46 -41.46 -11.92
C GLY A 129 -42.39 -41.91 -13.03
#